data_AF-A0A2H0A3D4-F1
#
_entry.id   AF-A0A2H0A3D4-F1
#
_cell.length_a   1.000
_cell.length_b   1.000
_cell.length_c   1.000
_cell.angle_alpha   90.00
_cell.angle_beta   90.00
_cell.angle_gamma   90.00
#
_symmetry.space_group_name_H-M   'P 1'
#
loop_
_entity.id
_entity.type
_entity.pdbx_description
1 polymer ?
#
loop_
_entity_poly.entity_id
_entity_poly.type
_entity_poly.pdbx_seq_one_letter_code
_entity_poly.pdbx_strand_id
1 'polypeptide(L)'
;MPVDLSKEFRLAIAKAGGQKSVALKIGISEPELSRKLNGERGWKIHELQRLFEIAELYLSNGSKDVGDFHLIREMSRKLSEMMGQLEEVETQIARKESEK
;
A
#
# COMPACT_ATOMS: atom_id res chain seq x y z
N MET A 1 18.09 12.09 4.55
CA MET A 1 17.77 11.70 3.15
C MET A 1 16.32 11.29 3.10
N PRO A 2 15.49 11.78 2.16
CA PRO A 2 14.14 11.24 1.97
C PRO A 2 14.24 9.80 1.44
N VAL A 3 13.50 8.88 2.06
CA VAL A 3 13.43 7.48 1.62
C VAL A 3 12.62 7.42 0.33
N ASP A 4 13.20 6.84 -0.71
CA ASP A 4 12.47 6.56 -1.95
C ASP A 4 11.57 5.34 -1.71
N LEU A 5 10.32 5.62 -1.32
CA LEU A 5 9.31 4.61 -1.04
C LEU A 5 9.14 3.64 -2.22
N SER A 6 9.20 4.13 -3.46
CA SER A 6 9.07 3.27 -4.65
C SER A 6 10.22 2.27 -4.77
N LYS A 7 11.44 2.68 -4.39
CA LYS A 7 12.61 1.79 -4.39
C LYS A 7 12.50 0.72 -3.30
N GLU A 8 12.12 1.11 -2.09
CA GLU A 8 11.92 0.16 -0.98
C GLU A 8 10.80 -0.86 -1.28
N PHE A 9 9.71 -0.41 -1.91
CA PHE A 9 8.64 -1.31 -2.35
C PHE A 9 9.12 -2.34 -3.37
N ARG A 10 9.90 -1.92 -4.36
CA ARG A 10 10.45 -2.84 -5.36
C ARG A 10 11.42 -3.84 -4.73
N LEU A 11 12.20 -3.41 -3.74
CA LEU A 11 13.09 -4.27 -2.97
C LEU A 11 12.30 -5.29 -2.13
N ALA A 12 11.25 -4.87 -1.43
CA ALA A 12 10.38 -5.78 -0.68
C ALA A 12 9.72 -6.82 -1.59
N ILE A 13 9.26 -6.42 -2.79
CA ILE A 13 8.71 -7.35 -3.79
C ILE A 13 9.77 -8.35 -4.26
N ALA A 14 11.00 -7.90 -4.52
CA ALA A 14 12.08 -8.79 -4.92
C ALA A 14 12.42 -9.80 -3.81
N LYS A 15 12.53 -9.34 -2.54
CA LYS A 15 12.75 -10.21 -1.37
C LYS A 15 11.60 -11.20 -1.14
N ALA A 16 10.37 -10.83 -1.50
CA ALA A 16 9.18 -11.67 -1.38
C ALA A 16 9.03 -12.76 -2.44
N GLY A 17 10.02 -12.93 -3.32
CA GLY A 17 10.00 -13.90 -4.43
C GLY A 17 9.52 -13.31 -5.75
N GLY A 18 9.56 -11.99 -5.91
CA GLY A 18 9.24 -11.27 -7.14
C GLY A 18 7.75 -10.99 -7.34
N GLN A 19 7.44 -10.28 -8.42
CA GLN A 19 6.09 -9.78 -8.72
C GLN A 19 5.05 -10.90 -8.78
N LYS A 20 5.39 -12.04 -9.40
CA LYS A 20 4.49 -13.20 -9.49
C LYS A 20 4.05 -13.74 -8.13
N SER A 21 4.99 -13.87 -7.18
CA SER A 21 4.72 -14.35 -5.82
C SER A 21 3.84 -13.37 -5.05
N VAL A 22 4.16 -12.07 -5.14
CA VAL A 22 3.41 -11.00 -4.48
C VAL A 22 2.00 -10.88 -5.05
N ALA A 23 1.84 -10.92 -6.37
CA ALA A 23 0.55 -10.87 -7.04
C ALA A 23 -0.36 -12.02 -6.56
N LEU A 24 0.19 -13.23 -6.46
CA LEU A 24 -0.53 -14.40 -5.98
C LEU A 24 -0.98 -14.26 -4.51
N LYS A 25 -0.11 -13.75 -3.62
CA LYS A 25 -0.45 -13.50 -2.21
C LYS A 25 -1.54 -12.42 -2.06
N ILE A 26 -1.48 -11.38 -2.90
CA ILE A 26 -2.47 -10.31 -2.92
C ILE A 26 -3.80 -10.80 -3.53
N GLY A 27 -3.76 -11.80 -4.41
CA GLY A 27 -4.92 -12.35 -5.11
C GLY A 27 -5.23 -11.62 -6.43
N ILE A 28 -4.21 -11.05 -7.07
CA ILE A 28 -4.31 -10.36 -8.36
C ILE A 28 -3.38 -10.99 -9.40
N SER A 29 -3.55 -10.63 -10.66
CA SER A 29 -2.64 -11.05 -11.72
C SER A 29 -1.35 -10.23 -11.69
N GLU A 30 -0.24 -10.83 -12.13
CA GLU A 30 1.06 -10.15 -12.23
C GLU A 30 1.02 -8.88 -13.12
N PRO A 31 0.32 -8.86 -14.29
CA PRO A 31 0.13 -7.64 -15.06
C PRO A 31 -0.67 -6.56 -14.32
N GLU A 32 -1.65 -6.96 -13.51
CA GLU A 32 -2.43 -6.01 -12.70
C GLU A 32 -1.58 -5.38 -11.59
N LEU A 33 -0.74 -6.19 -10.93
CA LEU A 33 0.24 -5.69 -9.96
C LEU A 33 1.19 -4.68 -10.61
N SER A 34 1.72 -4.98 -11.81
CA SER A 34 2.63 -4.07 -12.53
C SER A 34 1.97 -2.73 -12.85
N ARG A 35 0.72 -2.75 -13.36
CA ARG A 35 -0.06 -1.53 -13.64
C ARG A 35 -0.33 -0.71 -12.37
N LYS A 36 -0.62 -1.36 -11.25
CA LYS A 36 -0.80 -0.68 -9.95
C LYS A 36 0.50 -0.07 -9.41
N LEU A 37 1.63 -0.76 -9.56
CA LEU A 37 2.94 -0.25 -9.15
C LEU A 37 3.42 0.93 -9.99
N ASN A 38 3.01 1.00 -11.26
CA ASN A 38 3.29 2.13 -12.15
C ASN A 38 2.28 3.29 -12.00
N GLY A 39 1.29 3.16 -11.13
CA GLY A 39 0.27 4.19 -10.91
C GLY A 39 -0.81 4.26 -12.01
N GLU A 40 -0.84 3.31 -12.94
CA GLU A 40 -1.85 3.25 -14.01
C GLU A 40 -3.22 2.78 -13.49
N ARG A 41 -3.25 2.11 -12.33
CA ARG A 41 -4.44 1.62 -11.66
C ARG A 41 -4.35 1.92 -10.16
N GLY A 42 -5.47 2.35 -9.58
CA GLY A 42 -5.60 2.53 -8.14
C GLY A 42 -5.60 1.20 -7.38
N TRP A 43 -5.27 1.24 -6.10
CA TRP A 43 -5.29 0.08 -5.21
C TRP A 43 -6.60 -0.02 -4.45
N LYS A 44 -7.09 -1.24 -4.25
CA LYS A 44 -8.14 -1.49 -3.26
C LYS A 44 -7.50 -1.59 -1.87
N ILE A 45 -8.26 -1.24 -0.85
CA ILE A 45 -7.77 -1.20 0.55
C ILE A 45 -7.20 -2.56 0.99
N HIS A 46 -7.88 -3.67 0.70
CA HIS A 46 -7.38 -5.00 1.06
C HIS A 46 -6.13 -5.42 0.27
N GLU A 47 -5.95 -4.92 -0.95
CA GLU A 47 -4.75 -5.18 -1.75
C GLU A 47 -3.54 -4.44 -1.15
N LEU A 48 -3.75 -3.20 -0.69
CA LEU A 48 -2.75 -2.43 0.06
C LEU A 48 -2.39 -3.13 1.36
N GLN A 49 -3.38 -3.53 2.16
CA GLN A 49 -3.16 -4.24 3.43
C GLN A 49 -2.29 -5.49 3.24
N ARG A 50 -2.62 -6.36 2.28
CA ARG A 50 -1.80 -7.53 1.98
C ARG A 50 -0.41 -7.18 1.48
N LEU A 51 -0.29 -6.14 0.65
CA LEU A 51 1.01 -5.66 0.19
C LEU A 51 1.88 -5.19 1.37
N PHE A 52 1.29 -4.52 2.36
CA PHE A 52 1.99 -4.08 3.57
C PHE A 52 2.44 -5.24 4.45
N GLU A 53 1.56 -6.22 4.70
CA GLU A 53 1.91 -7.42 5.46
C GLU A 53 3.09 -8.16 4.82
N ILE A 54 3.08 -8.26 3.48
CA ILE A 54 4.20 -8.83 2.73
C ILE A 54 5.45 -8.00 2.96
N ALA A 55 5.39 -6.68 2.79
CA ALA A 55 6.56 -5.83 2.98
C ALA A 55 7.12 -5.94 4.41
N GLU A 56 6.27 -5.90 5.44
CA GLU A 56 6.66 -6.02 6.85
C GLU A 56 7.35 -7.36 7.15
N LEU A 57 6.83 -8.48 6.64
CA LEU A 57 7.42 -9.81 6.84
C LEU A 57 8.83 -9.96 6.23
N TYR A 58 9.10 -9.27 5.12
CA TYR A 58 10.40 -9.37 4.43
C TYR A 58 11.40 -8.28 4.83
N LEU A 59 10.93 -7.18 5.42
CA LEU A 59 11.77 -6.14 6.00
C LEU A 59 12.20 -6.52 7.43
N SER A 60 11.28 -7.03 8.27
CA SER A 60 11.58 -7.47 9.65
C SER A 60 12.59 -8.63 9.76
N ASN A 61 12.73 -9.46 8.72
CA ASN A 61 13.68 -10.57 8.68
C ASN A 61 15.11 -10.16 8.23
N GLY A 62 15.33 -8.89 7.88
CA GLY A 62 16.58 -8.43 7.28
C GLY A 62 17.22 -7.29 8.04
N SER A 63 17.72 -7.55 9.25
CA SER A 63 18.57 -6.67 10.06
C SER A 63 17.93 -5.36 10.57
N LYS A 64 18.37 -4.94 11.76
CA LYS A 64 17.98 -3.72 12.44
C LYS A 64 18.25 -2.49 11.55
N ASP A 65 17.25 -1.94 10.88
CA ASP A 65 17.37 -0.60 10.31
C ASP A 65 16.11 0.23 10.53
N VAL A 66 16.34 1.42 11.08
CA VAL A 66 15.35 2.43 11.47
C VAL A 66 14.50 2.90 10.27
N GLY A 67 14.95 2.61 9.04
CA GLY A 67 14.24 2.89 7.79
C GLY A 67 12.96 2.07 7.61
N ASP A 68 12.93 0.82 8.08
CA ASP A 68 11.78 -0.08 7.90
C ASP A 68 10.57 0.35 8.74
N PHE A 69 10.85 0.78 9.99
CA PHE A 69 9.82 1.34 10.86
C PHE A 69 9.31 2.69 10.35
N HIS A 70 10.16 3.47 9.69
CA HIS A 70 9.78 4.75 9.10
C HIS A 70 8.88 4.56 7.88
N LEU A 71 9.19 3.59 7.02
CA LEU A 71 8.36 3.20 5.88
C LEU A 71 6.97 2.74 6.34
N ILE A 72 6.90 1.83 7.31
CA ILE A 72 5.63 1.37 7.87
C ILE A 72 4.85 2.54 8.45
N ARG A 73 5.50 3.40 9.24
CA ARG A 73 4.85 4.58 9.85
C ARG A 73 4.32 5.58 8.82
N GLU A 74 5.11 5.89 7.78
CA GLU A 74 4.68 6.80 6.72
C GLU A 74 3.51 6.23 5.92
N MET A 75 3.53 4.93 5.63
CA MET A 75 2.50 4.28 4.85
C MET A 75 1.20 4.08 5.66
N SER A 76 1.29 3.72 6.94
CA SER A 76 0.14 3.70 7.86
C SER A 76 -0.50 5.09 7.97
N ARG A 77 0.31 6.15 8.08
CA ARG A 77 -0.18 7.53 8.09
C ARG A 77 -0.95 7.85 6.81
N LYS A 78 -0.40 7.55 5.63
CA LYS A 78 -1.08 7.80 4.33
C LYS A 78 -2.39 7.02 4.20
N LEU A 79 -2.44 5.78 4.70
CA LEU A 79 -3.68 5.00 4.73
C LEU A 79 -4.75 5.66 5.62
N SER A 80 -4.37 6.10 6.82
CA SER A 80 -5.28 6.79 7.74
C SER A 80 -5.78 8.13 7.16
N GLU A 81 -4.91 8.91 6.53
CA GLU A 81 -5.29 10.16 5.86
C GLU A 81 -6.29 9.89 4.72
N MET A 82 -6.04 8.87 3.90
CA MET A 82 -6.90 8.52 2.78
C MET A 82 -8.26 7.94 3.24
N MET A 83 -8.29 7.19 4.35
CA MET A 83 -9.54 6.75 4.99
C MET A 83 -10.35 7.92 5.52
N GLY A 84 -9.71 8.89 6.19
CA GLY A 84 -10.39 10.09 6.70
C GLY A 84 -11.00 10.92 5.56
N GLN A 85 -10.29 11.06 4.44
CA GLN A 85 -10.83 11.72 3.24
C GLN A 85 -12.05 10.99 2.66
N LEU A 86 -12.02 9.66 2.66
CA LEU A 86 -13.15 8.83 2.21
C LEU A 86 -14.39 9.02 3.11
N GLU A 87 -14.21 9.00 4.43
CA GLU A 87 -15.28 9.28 5.39
C GLU A 87 -15.86 10.69 5.21
N GLU A 88 -15.01 11.71 5.02
CA GLU A 88 -15.47 13.08 4.76
C GLU A 88 -16.31 13.17 3.49
N VAL A 89 -15.90 12.48 2.42
CA VAL A 89 -16.65 12.44 1.15
C VAL A 89 -18.00 11.73 1.33
N GLU A 90 -18.03 10.58 2.00
CA GLU A 90 -19.29 9.86 2.29
C GLU A 90 -20.24 10.72 3.14
N THR A 91 -19.71 11.42 4.16
CA THR A 91 -20.49 12.30 5.02
C THR A 91 -21.07 13.49 4.24
N GLN A 92 -20.30 14.05 3.29
CA GLN A 92 -20.75 15.13 2.42
C GLN A 92 -21.82 14.67 1.41
N ILE A 93 -21.71 13.46 0.87
CA ILE A 93 -22.71 12.86 -0.03
C ILE A 93 -24.03 12.68 0.73
N ALA A 94 -23.99 12.08 1.93
CA ALA A 94 -25.18 11.88 2.75
C ALA A 94 -25.89 13.20 3.08
N ARG A 95 -25.15 14.28 3.38
CA ARG A 95 -25.74 15.62 3.63
C ARG A 95 -26.43 16.18 2.38
N LYS A 96 -25.80 16.09 1.20
CA LYS A 96 -26.39 16.57 -0.06
C LYS A 96 -27.63 15.79 -0.49
N GLU A 97 -27.72 14.50 -0.15
CA GLU A 97 -28.91 13.68 -0.41
C GLU A 97 -30.06 13.99 0.57
N SER A 98 -29.73 14.47 1.79
CA SER A 98 -30.72 14.87 2.81
C SER A 98 -31.36 16.24 2.56
N GLU A 99 -30.73 17.07 1.73
CA GLU A 99 -31.18 18.43 1.38
C GLU A 99 -32.02 18.49 0.08
N LYS A 100 -32.34 17.33 -0.51
CA LYS A 100 -33.23 17.18 -1.68
C LYS A 100 -34.61 16.67 -1.28
#